data_AF-A0A538NW20-F1
#
_entry.id   AF-A0A538NW20-F1
#
_cell.length_a   1.000
_cell.length_b   1.000
_cell.length_c   1.000
_cell.angle_alpha   90.00
_cell.angle_beta   90.00
_cell.angle_gamma   90.00
#
_symmetry.space_group_name_H-M   'P 1'
#
loop_
_entity.id
_entity.type
_entity.pdbx_description
1 polymer ?
#
loop_
_entity_poly.entity_id
_entity_poly.type
_entity_poly.pdbx_seq_one_letter_code
_entity_poly.pdbx_strand_id
1 'polypeptide(L)'
;MPRVLIIEDDAESRRAMAGLFIREDWNVLEANDGDAGLELALHNRPELILCDLLMPKSNGFQVCRTIREQLQPTKIIVVSGRDYGVDRTSALQAGADEYLLKPITWELLSSAIDRLLPEIPRRPKPKSAAESESIPARIRLWGVRGSIPVPGKGTVRYGGNTSCVEVRADGEIIILDAGTGIRLLGLALDKEFGARSMKLTLLITHTHWDHIQGLPFFSPAYNQKNLIRLLGYEGARAGLAKILAGQMETPFFPVSLRELPSHLAIEELREIEFPIGKVEVRSKFANHPGICAGYRLFTSSGSVAYFPDNEPYELLKLQLASRDGINEEEARDFATAERTKMIEFLQGCDVAILDTQYTDEEYAQHIGWGHSSISS
;
A
#
# COMPACT_ATOMS: atom_id res chain seq x y z
N MET A 1 9.44 0.89 -4.06
CA MET A 1 9.49 -0.53 -4.46
C MET A 1 10.75 -0.81 -5.26
N PRO A 2 11.43 -1.97 -5.07
CA PRO A 2 12.46 -2.43 -5.98
C PRO A 2 11.87 -2.62 -7.37
N ARG A 3 12.66 -2.35 -8.40
CA ARG A 3 12.24 -2.37 -9.79
C ARG A 3 12.84 -3.56 -10.50
N VAL A 4 11.96 -4.28 -11.18
CA VAL A 4 12.34 -5.34 -12.11
C VAL A 4 11.93 -4.94 -13.52
N LEU A 5 12.79 -5.19 -14.49
CA LEU A 5 12.44 -5.16 -15.90
C LEU A 5 12.36 -6.59 -16.43
N ILE A 6 11.24 -6.93 -17.05
CA ILE A 6 11.02 -8.22 -17.69
C ILE A 6 11.09 -8.02 -19.20
N ILE A 7 12.03 -8.69 -19.85
CA ILE A 7 12.28 -8.64 -21.29
C ILE A 7 11.93 -10.03 -21.84
N GLU A 8 10.77 -10.14 -22.48
CA GLU A 8 10.17 -11.41 -22.89
C GLU A 8 9.21 -11.16 -24.07
N ASP A 9 9.39 -11.84 -25.20
CA ASP A 9 8.56 -11.62 -26.39
C ASP A 9 7.18 -12.29 -26.27
N ASP A 10 7.08 -13.43 -25.60
CA ASP A 10 5.80 -14.11 -25.37
C ASP A 10 4.95 -13.37 -24.32
N ALA A 11 3.77 -12.89 -24.74
CA ALA A 11 2.90 -12.07 -23.90
C ALA A 11 2.27 -12.84 -22.72
N GLU A 12 2.13 -14.16 -22.81
CA GLU A 12 1.61 -14.98 -21.71
C GLU A 12 2.70 -15.20 -20.65
N SER A 13 3.90 -15.61 -21.09
CA SER A 13 5.07 -15.78 -20.23
C SER A 13 5.46 -14.48 -19.52
N ARG A 14 5.44 -13.34 -20.24
CA ARG A 14 5.74 -12.03 -19.67
C ARG A 14 4.76 -11.64 -18.56
N ARG A 15 3.45 -11.81 -18.81
CA ARG A 15 2.40 -11.54 -17.81
C ARG A 15 2.51 -12.47 -16.61
N ALA A 16 2.80 -13.76 -16.83
CA ALA A 16 2.98 -14.72 -15.74
C ALA A 16 4.16 -14.33 -14.84
N MET A 17 5.30 -13.96 -15.43
CA MET A 17 6.47 -13.47 -14.68
C MET A 17 6.19 -12.15 -13.98
N ALA A 18 5.52 -11.19 -14.63
CA ALA A 18 5.11 -9.93 -14.02
C ALA A 18 4.23 -10.17 -12.79
N GLY A 19 3.28 -11.10 -12.88
CA GLY A 19 2.41 -11.49 -11.76
C GLY A 19 3.16 -12.01 -10.54
N LEU A 20 4.29 -12.72 -10.71
CA LEU A 20 5.11 -13.18 -9.58
C LEU A 20 5.70 -12.00 -8.79
N PHE A 21 6.13 -10.96 -9.49
CA PHE A 21 6.74 -9.77 -8.92
C PHE A 21 5.73 -8.79 -8.33
N ILE A 22 4.58 -8.60 -9.00
CA ILE A 22 3.50 -7.74 -8.51
C ILE A 22 3.00 -8.23 -7.15
N ARG A 23 2.82 -9.54 -6.97
CA ARG A 23 2.40 -10.15 -5.69
C ARG A 23 3.40 -9.93 -4.54
N GLU A 24 4.63 -9.58 -4.88
CA GLU A 24 5.75 -9.41 -3.97
C GLU A 24 6.21 -7.95 -3.91
N ASP A 25 5.38 -7.02 -4.41
CA ASP A 25 5.53 -5.57 -4.33
C ASP A 25 6.78 -5.03 -5.00
N TRP A 26 7.08 -5.56 -6.18
CA TRP A 26 8.05 -5.00 -7.10
C TRP A 26 7.37 -4.08 -8.10
N ASN A 27 8.04 -2.99 -8.46
CA ASN A 27 7.66 -2.18 -9.61
C ASN A 27 8.10 -2.91 -10.89
N VAL A 28 7.14 -3.35 -11.70
CA VAL A 28 7.42 -4.16 -12.89
C VAL A 28 7.39 -3.27 -14.13
N LEU A 29 8.51 -3.26 -14.85
CA LEU A 29 8.59 -2.79 -16.22
C LEU A 29 8.56 -3.99 -17.16
N GLU A 30 7.90 -3.85 -18.30
CA GLU A 30 7.77 -4.91 -19.30
C GLU A 30 8.29 -4.43 -20.66
N ALA A 31 9.06 -5.28 -21.32
CA ALA A 31 9.51 -5.12 -22.69
C ALA A 31 9.25 -6.41 -23.46
N ASN A 32 8.80 -6.28 -24.71
CA ASN A 32 8.51 -7.40 -25.61
C ASN A 32 9.67 -7.75 -26.55
N ASP A 33 10.77 -6.99 -26.52
CA ASP A 33 12.00 -7.29 -27.21
C ASP A 33 13.19 -6.62 -26.50
N GLY A 34 14.40 -7.01 -26.88
CA GLY A 34 15.63 -6.52 -26.24
C GLY A 34 15.96 -5.07 -26.52
N ASP A 35 15.52 -4.48 -27.64
CA ASP A 35 15.79 -3.07 -27.94
C ASP A 35 14.95 -2.17 -27.01
N ALA A 36 13.65 -2.44 -26.90
CA ALA A 36 12.78 -1.79 -25.92
C ALA A 36 13.25 -2.05 -24.48
N GLY A 37 13.72 -3.27 -24.21
CA GLY A 37 14.29 -3.64 -22.91
C GLY A 37 15.54 -2.82 -22.56
N LEU A 38 16.48 -2.65 -23.50
CA LEU A 38 17.68 -1.84 -23.30
C LEU A 38 17.35 -0.37 -23.07
N GLU A 39 16.41 0.19 -23.84
CA GLU A 39 15.95 1.56 -23.65
C GLU A 39 15.35 1.77 -22.26
N LEU A 40 14.43 0.88 -21.84
CA LEU A 40 13.81 0.95 -20.52
C LEU A 40 14.83 0.78 -19.40
N ALA A 41 15.79 -0.12 -19.55
CA ALA A 41 16.84 -0.34 -18.56
C ALA A 41 17.71 0.90 -18.38
N LEU A 42 18.16 1.54 -19.47
CA LEU A 42 19.00 2.74 -19.43
C LEU A 42 18.30 3.93 -18.77
N HIS A 43 17.01 4.12 -19.05
CA HIS A 43 16.22 5.21 -18.48
C HIS A 43 15.83 4.98 -17.01
N ASN A 44 15.45 3.75 -16.65
CA ASN A 44 14.83 3.47 -15.34
C ASN A 44 15.77 2.82 -14.33
N ARG A 45 16.94 2.35 -14.78
CA ARG A 45 17.98 1.70 -13.95
C ARG A 45 17.41 0.70 -12.93
N PRO A 46 16.76 -0.38 -13.38
CA PRO A 46 16.18 -1.36 -12.47
C PRO A 46 17.25 -2.09 -11.66
N GLU A 47 16.91 -2.53 -10.45
CA GLU A 47 17.80 -3.37 -9.64
C GLU A 47 17.96 -4.77 -10.25
N LEU A 48 16.92 -5.26 -10.92
CA LEU A 48 16.87 -6.59 -11.53
C LEU A 48 16.34 -6.55 -12.97
N ILE A 49 16.94 -7.35 -13.85
CA ILE A 49 16.42 -7.65 -15.17
C ILE A 49 16.19 -9.16 -15.28
N LEU A 50 14.98 -9.56 -15.67
CA LEU A 50 14.70 -10.90 -16.18
C LEU A 50 14.69 -10.81 -17.70
N CYS A 51 15.55 -11.57 -18.37
CA CYS A 51 15.64 -11.57 -19.82
C CYS A 51 15.45 -12.98 -20.37
N ASP A 52 14.50 -13.16 -21.29
CA ASP A 52 14.49 -14.36 -22.12
C ASP A 52 15.76 -14.37 -22.99
N LEU A 53 16.33 -15.56 -23.14
CA LEU A 53 17.43 -15.79 -24.05
C LEU A 53 16.98 -15.78 -25.51
N LEU A 54 15.80 -16.33 -25.82
CA LEU A 54 15.35 -16.60 -27.19
C LEU A 54 14.24 -15.64 -27.61
N MET A 55 14.62 -14.45 -28.07
CA MET A 55 13.68 -13.51 -28.69
C MET A 55 13.92 -13.38 -30.21
N PRO A 56 12.88 -13.19 -31.04
CA PRO A 56 12.98 -13.16 -32.52
C PRO A 56 13.85 -12.05 -33.12
N LYS A 57 14.09 -10.94 -32.40
CA LYS A 57 14.76 -9.74 -32.92
C LYS A 57 16.13 -9.43 -32.28
N SER A 58 16.33 -9.84 -31.03
CA SER A 58 17.52 -9.56 -30.23
C SER A 58 17.87 -10.80 -29.41
N ASN A 59 19.11 -11.27 -29.49
CA ASN A 59 19.52 -12.41 -28.68
C ASN A 59 19.76 -11.95 -27.23
N GLY A 60 19.18 -12.60 -26.22
CA GLY A 60 19.33 -12.21 -24.81
C GLY A 60 20.79 -12.07 -24.34
N PHE A 61 21.75 -12.73 -25.01
CA PHE A 61 23.18 -12.51 -24.80
C PHE A 61 23.64 -11.06 -25.13
N GLN A 62 23.08 -10.43 -26.16
CA GLN A 62 23.41 -9.04 -26.51
C GLN A 62 22.91 -8.09 -25.44
N VAL A 63 21.66 -8.29 -24.97
CA VAL A 63 21.10 -7.52 -23.87
C VAL A 63 22.01 -7.63 -22.64
N CYS A 64 22.42 -8.85 -22.27
CA CYS A 64 23.32 -9.08 -21.13
C CYS A 64 24.63 -8.29 -21.26
N ARG A 65 25.28 -8.35 -22.43
CA ARG A 65 26.56 -7.65 -22.66
C ARG A 65 26.40 -6.14 -22.54
N THR A 66 25.41 -5.57 -23.23
CA THR A 66 25.16 -4.12 -23.23
C THR A 66 24.84 -3.61 -21.82
N ILE A 67 23.98 -4.31 -21.08
CA ILE A 67 23.65 -3.93 -19.69
C ILE A 67 24.88 -4.05 -18.79
N ARG A 68 25.68 -5.12 -18.92
CA ARG A 68 26.86 -5.32 -18.06
C ARG A 68 27.92 -4.24 -18.26
N GLU A 69 28.05 -3.72 -19.48
CA GLU A 69 28.95 -2.62 -19.83
C GLU A 69 28.45 -1.26 -19.33
N GLN A 70 27.14 -1.00 -19.36
CA GLN A 70 26.59 0.34 -19.16
C GLN A 70 25.88 0.55 -17.81
N LEU A 71 25.51 -0.52 -17.12
CA LEU A 71 24.47 -0.50 -16.08
C LEU A 71 24.83 -1.33 -14.84
N GLN A 72 26.09 -1.25 -14.40
CA GLN A 72 26.42 -1.73 -13.06
C GLN A 72 25.80 -0.81 -11.99
N PRO A 73 25.23 -1.33 -10.89
CA PRO A 73 25.30 -2.72 -10.40
C PRO A 73 24.08 -3.62 -10.72
N THR A 74 23.25 -3.28 -11.71
CA THR A 74 22.03 -4.04 -12.04
C THR A 74 22.30 -5.53 -12.22
N LYS A 75 21.41 -6.34 -11.64
CA LYS A 75 21.47 -7.80 -11.69
C LYS A 75 20.66 -8.35 -12.84
N ILE A 76 21.20 -9.35 -13.53
CA ILE A 76 20.59 -9.94 -14.72
C ILE A 76 20.37 -11.43 -14.46
N ILE A 77 19.12 -11.87 -14.52
CA ILE A 77 18.74 -13.27 -14.52
C ILE A 77 18.27 -13.62 -15.92
N VAL A 78 19.00 -14.52 -16.58
CA VAL A 78 18.55 -15.08 -17.85
C VAL A 78 17.56 -16.20 -17.57
N VAL A 79 16.47 -16.20 -18.34
CA VAL A 79 15.40 -17.18 -18.24
C VAL A 79 15.30 -17.91 -19.58
N SER A 80 15.20 -19.24 -19.57
CA SER A 80 15.17 -20.00 -20.82
C SER A 80 14.41 -21.30 -20.68
N GLY A 81 13.73 -21.72 -21.75
CA GLY A 81 13.10 -23.05 -21.84
C GLY A 81 14.07 -24.19 -22.19
N ARG A 82 15.36 -23.90 -22.41
CA ARG A 82 16.37 -24.91 -22.79
C ARG A 82 17.34 -25.22 -21.65
N ASP A 83 17.52 -26.51 -21.38
CA ASP A 83 18.47 -27.04 -20.40
C ASP A 83 19.75 -27.59 -21.06
N TYR A 84 20.36 -26.80 -21.96
CA TYR A 84 21.68 -27.11 -22.49
C TYR A 84 22.75 -26.38 -21.65
N GLY A 85 23.70 -27.12 -21.08
CA GLY A 85 24.77 -26.53 -20.25
C GLY A 85 25.62 -25.48 -20.96
N VAL A 86 25.69 -25.53 -22.30
CA VAL A 86 26.37 -24.53 -23.13
C VAL A 86 25.67 -23.16 -23.06
N ASP A 87 24.34 -23.13 -23.03
CA ASP A 87 23.56 -21.88 -22.99
C ASP A 87 23.74 -21.17 -21.65
N ARG A 88 23.70 -21.93 -20.53
CA ARG A 88 24.01 -21.41 -19.20
C ARG A 88 25.40 -20.78 -19.14
N THR A 89 26.41 -21.49 -19.65
CA THR A 89 27.80 -21.00 -19.65
C THR A 89 27.93 -19.72 -20.48
N SER A 90 27.31 -19.70 -21.66
CA SER A 90 27.31 -18.54 -22.57
C SER A 90 26.60 -17.33 -21.96
N ALA A 91 25.52 -17.54 -21.21
CA ALA A 91 24.76 -16.46 -20.56
C ALA A 91 25.59 -15.77 -19.48
N LEU A 92 26.25 -16.56 -18.63
CA LEU A 92 27.14 -16.04 -17.59
C LEU A 92 28.34 -15.30 -18.20
N GLN A 93 28.93 -15.84 -19.27
CA GLN A 93 30.01 -15.16 -20.01
C GLN A 93 29.55 -13.85 -20.67
N ALA A 94 28.29 -13.78 -21.10
CA ALA A 94 27.68 -12.57 -21.63
C ALA A 94 27.34 -11.53 -20.56
N GLY A 95 27.54 -11.83 -19.27
CA GLY A 95 27.33 -10.90 -18.16
C GLY A 95 26.08 -11.14 -17.33
N ALA A 96 25.35 -12.25 -17.53
CA ALA A 96 24.28 -12.65 -16.62
C ALA A 96 24.83 -13.01 -15.22
N ASP A 97 24.08 -12.69 -14.17
CA ASP A 97 24.43 -13.09 -12.80
C ASP A 97 23.85 -14.48 -12.44
N GLU A 98 22.76 -14.91 -13.07
CA GLU A 98 22.13 -16.22 -12.86
C GLU A 98 21.39 -16.69 -14.13
N TYR A 99 21.18 -18.00 -14.24
CA TYR A 99 20.41 -18.63 -15.31
C TYR A 99 19.34 -19.56 -14.74
N LEU A 100 18.07 -19.32 -15.04
CA LEU A 100 16.94 -20.11 -14.56
C LEU A 100 16.18 -20.76 -15.72
N LEU A 101 15.66 -21.97 -15.47
CA LEU A 101 14.85 -22.70 -16.44
C LEU A 101 13.36 -22.36 -16.29
N LYS A 102 12.67 -22.20 -17.42
CA LYS A 102 11.21 -22.16 -17.47
C LYS A 102 10.64 -23.57 -17.23
N PRO A 103 9.51 -23.74 -16.53
CA PRO A 103 8.68 -22.68 -15.92
C PRO A 103 9.31 -22.12 -14.65
N ILE A 104 9.37 -20.78 -14.54
CA ILE A 104 9.86 -20.13 -13.33
C ILE A 104 8.78 -20.13 -12.26
N THR A 105 9.15 -20.59 -11.06
CA THR A 105 8.35 -20.41 -9.85
C THR A 105 8.93 -19.30 -8.98
N TRP A 106 8.12 -18.74 -8.09
CA TRP A 106 8.60 -17.73 -7.15
C TRP A 106 9.67 -18.27 -6.20
N GLU A 107 9.64 -19.54 -5.83
CA GLU A 107 10.64 -20.14 -4.93
C GLU A 107 12.04 -20.14 -5.56
N LEU A 108 12.14 -20.53 -6.83
CA LEU A 108 13.38 -20.49 -7.61
C LEU A 108 13.87 -19.05 -7.77
N LEU A 109 12.95 -18.15 -8.15
CA LEU A 109 13.27 -16.75 -8.43
C LEU A 109 13.70 -16.00 -7.18
N SER A 110 12.93 -16.12 -6.09
CA SER A 110 13.26 -15.51 -4.79
C SER A 110 14.61 -15.99 -4.27
N SER A 111 14.94 -17.28 -4.43
CA SER A 111 16.25 -17.82 -4.04
C SER A 111 17.40 -17.19 -4.83
N ALA A 112 17.23 -16.93 -6.13
CA ALA A 112 18.22 -16.23 -6.94
C ALA A 112 18.33 -14.75 -6.55
N ILE A 113 17.20 -14.06 -6.42
CA ILE A 113 17.14 -12.65 -5.99
C ILE A 113 17.82 -12.48 -4.62
N ASP A 114 17.54 -13.38 -3.68
CA ASP A 114 18.13 -13.37 -2.34
C ASP A 114 19.66 -13.43 -2.35
N ARG A 115 20.25 -14.18 -3.29
CA ARG A 115 21.71 -14.26 -3.44
C ARG A 115 22.27 -13.02 -4.14
N LEU A 116 21.56 -12.50 -5.13
CA LEU A 116 22.05 -11.45 -6.01
C LEU A 116 21.82 -10.03 -5.45
N LEU A 117 20.75 -9.84 -4.69
CA LEU A 117 20.25 -8.57 -4.18
C LEU A 117 19.94 -8.67 -2.68
N PRO A 118 20.93 -9.00 -1.83
CA PRO A 118 20.71 -9.22 -0.39
C PRO A 118 20.24 -7.98 0.37
N GLU A 119 20.43 -6.80 -0.22
CA GLU A 119 19.98 -5.51 0.34
C GLU A 119 18.49 -5.25 0.09
N ILE A 120 17.86 -5.95 -0.87
CA ILE A 120 16.43 -5.81 -1.12
C ILE A 120 15.67 -6.57 -0.02
N PRO A 121 14.82 -5.90 0.77
CA PRO A 121 14.12 -6.53 1.87
C PRO A 121 13.22 -7.68 1.41
N ARG A 122 13.29 -8.80 2.13
CA ARG A 122 12.34 -9.90 1.95
C ARG A 122 10.99 -9.54 2.56
N ARG A 123 9.91 -10.00 1.92
CA ARG A 123 8.70 -10.32 2.66
C ARG A 123 9.05 -11.44 3.65
N PRO A 124 8.79 -11.31 4.96
CA PRO A 124 9.08 -12.38 5.90
C PRO A 124 8.38 -13.65 5.40
N LYS A 125 9.15 -14.70 5.09
CA LYS A 125 8.55 -16.00 4.75
C LYS A 125 7.68 -16.38 5.95
N PRO A 126 6.37 -16.61 5.79
CA PRO A 126 5.61 -17.25 6.86
C PRO A 126 6.37 -18.53 7.18
N LYS A 127 6.62 -18.78 8.48
CA LYS A 127 7.25 -20.04 8.89
C LYS A 127 6.51 -21.18 8.18
N SER A 128 7.27 -22.13 7.64
CA SER A 128 6.74 -23.34 7.03
C SER A 128 5.64 -23.91 7.92
N ALA A 129 4.58 -24.43 7.32
CA ALA A 129 3.36 -24.96 7.95
C ALA A 129 3.57 -26.19 8.88
N ALA A 130 4.70 -26.26 9.59
CA ALA A 130 4.83 -27.02 10.81
C ALA A 130 4.28 -26.14 11.94
N GLU A 131 3.01 -26.39 12.28
CA GLU A 131 2.36 -25.94 13.51
C GLU A 131 2.53 -24.43 13.81
N SER A 132 2.01 -23.57 12.93
CA SER A 132 1.71 -22.20 13.35
C SER A 132 0.49 -22.27 14.26
N GLU A 133 0.70 -22.19 15.57
CA GLU A 133 -0.28 -21.47 16.39
C GLU A 133 -0.58 -20.16 15.64
N SER A 134 -1.86 -19.91 15.33
CA SER A 134 -2.24 -18.65 14.71
C SER A 134 -1.83 -17.55 15.68
N ILE A 135 -0.82 -16.75 15.31
CA ILE A 135 -0.54 -15.54 16.08
C ILE A 135 -1.79 -14.68 15.91
N PRO A 136 -2.55 -14.42 16.99
CA PRO A 136 -3.81 -13.72 16.87
C PRO A 136 -3.58 -12.33 16.27
N ALA A 137 -4.51 -11.90 15.42
CA ALA A 137 -4.48 -10.56 14.88
C ALA A 137 -4.38 -9.53 16.02
N ARG A 138 -3.48 -8.55 15.89
CA ARG A 138 -3.28 -7.49 16.88
C ARG A 138 -3.69 -6.16 16.30
N ILE A 139 -4.53 -5.43 17.03
CA ILE A 139 -4.89 -4.05 16.72
C ILE A 139 -4.28 -3.15 17.79
N ARG A 140 -3.69 -2.03 17.38
CA ARG A 140 -3.22 -0.99 18.30
C ARG A 140 -3.60 0.37 17.77
N LEU A 141 -4.27 1.16 18.61
CA LEU A 141 -4.67 2.52 18.32
C LEU A 141 -3.55 3.47 18.77
N TRP A 142 -2.89 4.13 17.82
CA TRP A 142 -1.80 5.08 18.07
C TRP A 142 -2.27 6.53 18.12
N GLY A 143 -3.42 6.80 17.50
CA GLY A 143 -4.18 8.03 17.63
C GLY A 143 -5.64 7.80 17.26
N VAL A 144 -6.53 8.45 18.00
CA VAL A 144 -7.99 8.29 17.92
C VAL A 144 -8.71 9.64 17.98
N ARG A 145 -7.97 10.74 17.90
CA ARG A 145 -8.53 12.09 17.98
C ARG A 145 -8.82 12.63 16.58
N GLY A 146 -10.02 13.14 16.36
CA GLY A 146 -10.36 13.87 15.14
C GLY A 146 -9.78 15.30 15.09
N SER A 147 -9.66 15.82 13.87
CA SER A 147 -9.37 17.19 13.45
C SER A 147 -7.99 17.75 13.78
N ILE A 148 -7.55 17.75 15.05
CA ILE A 148 -6.27 18.35 15.44
C ILE A 148 -5.59 17.55 16.56
N PRO A 149 -4.25 17.57 16.68
CA PRO A 149 -3.57 16.96 17.80
C PRO A 149 -3.59 17.91 19.00
N VAL A 150 -3.97 17.42 20.18
CA VAL A 150 -4.03 18.24 21.40
C VAL A 150 -3.41 17.49 22.58
N PRO A 151 -2.14 17.78 22.94
CA PRO A 151 -1.56 17.23 24.16
C PRO A 151 -2.08 18.01 25.38
N GLY A 152 -2.47 17.32 26.45
CA GLY A 152 -2.86 17.99 27.68
C GLY A 152 -3.42 17.06 28.75
N LYS A 153 -3.53 17.58 29.99
CA LYS A 153 -4.11 16.84 31.12
C LYS A 153 -5.54 16.36 30.84
N GLY A 154 -6.31 17.12 30.06
CA GLY A 154 -7.68 16.77 29.65
C GLY A 154 -7.75 15.69 28.57
N THR A 155 -6.70 15.48 27.78
CA THR A 155 -6.69 14.52 26.66
C THR A 155 -5.86 13.27 26.98
N VAL A 156 -5.07 13.27 28.06
CA VAL A 156 -4.13 12.17 28.39
C VAL A 156 -4.81 10.81 28.61
N ARG A 157 -6.09 10.80 29.02
CA ARG A 157 -6.83 9.54 29.24
C ARG A 157 -6.99 8.71 27.97
N TYR A 158 -7.23 9.37 26.83
CA TYR A 158 -7.52 8.72 25.55
C TYR A 158 -6.44 9.00 24.48
N GLY A 159 -5.55 9.95 24.74
CA GLY A 159 -4.47 10.37 23.84
C GLY A 159 -4.78 11.68 23.12
N GLY A 160 -3.72 12.41 22.76
CA GLY A 160 -3.80 13.66 22.01
C GLY A 160 -3.51 13.51 20.51
N ASN A 161 -3.19 12.30 20.06
CA ASN A 161 -2.79 12.02 18.68
C ASN A 161 -3.99 11.79 17.77
N THR A 162 -3.86 12.27 16.55
CA THR A 162 -4.82 12.07 15.47
C THR A 162 -4.66 10.73 14.76
N SER A 163 -5.65 10.40 13.94
CA SER A 163 -5.96 9.05 13.46
C SER A 163 -4.75 8.24 12.98
N CYS A 164 -4.53 7.11 13.63
CA CYS A 164 -3.53 6.12 13.23
C CYS A 164 -3.78 4.80 13.95
N VAL A 165 -4.03 3.73 13.19
CA VAL A 165 -4.27 2.38 13.72
C VAL A 165 -3.30 1.39 13.09
N GLU A 166 -2.63 0.59 13.90
CA GLU A 166 -1.82 -0.54 13.46
C GLU A 166 -2.64 -1.82 13.54
N VAL A 167 -2.70 -2.57 12.45
CA VAL A 167 -3.24 -3.94 12.37
C VAL A 167 -2.10 -4.87 11.96
N ARG A 168 -1.84 -5.90 12.77
CA ARG A 168 -0.90 -6.98 12.45
C ARG A 168 -1.64 -8.28 12.34
N ALA A 169 -1.67 -8.86 11.14
CA ALA A 169 -2.34 -10.13 10.87
C ALA A 169 -1.70 -10.81 9.65
N ASP A 170 -1.70 -12.14 9.64
CA ASP A 170 -1.29 -12.96 8.50
C ASP A 170 0.10 -12.65 7.92
N GLY A 171 1.00 -12.14 8.76
CA GLY A 171 2.36 -11.75 8.39
C GLY A 171 2.51 -10.31 7.88
N GLU A 172 1.42 -9.55 7.84
CA GLU A 172 1.40 -8.16 7.38
C GLU A 172 1.37 -7.16 8.56
N ILE A 173 1.94 -5.98 8.32
CA ILE A 173 1.77 -4.79 9.18
C ILE A 173 1.06 -3.74 8.34
N ILE A 174 -0.22 -3.56 8.64
CA ILE A 174 -1.10 -2.60 7.96
C ILE A 174 -1.34 -1.42 8.89
N ILE A 175 -1.18 -0.22 8.37
CA ILE A 175 -1.37 1.04 9.09
C ILE A 175 -2.55 1.75 8.45
N LEU A 176 -3.57 2.07 9.23
CA LEU A 176 -4.75 2.79 8.78
C LEU A 176 -4.59 4.25 9.21
N ASP A 177 -4.51 5.14 8.22
CA ASP A 177 -4.14 6.55 8.32
C ASP A 177 -2.76 6.86 8.92
N ALA A 178 -2.25 8.03 8.54
CA ALA A 178 -0.95 8.57 8.90
C ALA A 178 -1.05 9.90 9.67
N GLY A 179 -2.04 10.00 10.57
CA GLY A 179 -2.13 11.11 11.51
C GLY A 179 -0.97 11.16 12.50
N THR A 180 -0.99 12.09 13.45
CA THR A 180 0.14 12.29 14.38
C THR A 180 0.48 11.06 15.22
N GLY A 181 -0.44 10.12 15.39
CA GLY A 181 -0.17 8.83 16.05
C GLY A 181 0.93 8.02 15.36
N ILE A 182 1.09 8.18 14.04
CA ILE A 182 2.06 7.41 13.25
C ILE A 182 3.50 7.66 13.69
N ARG A 183 3.80 8.83 14.28
CA ARG A 183 5.13 9.13 14.83
C ARG A 183 5.50 8.17 15.96
N LEU A 184 4.59 7.91 16.89
CA LEU A 184 4.84 6.98 18.00
C LEU A 184 4.87 5.53 17.52
N LEU A 185 4.05 5.19 16.52
CA LEU A 185 4.13 3.90 15.83
C LEU A 185 5.51 3.70 15.19
N GLY A 186 6.02 4.70 14.45
CA GLY A 186 7.34 4.65 13.82
C GLY A 186 8.46 4.39 14.82
N LEU A 187 8.48 5.12 15.93
CA LEU A 187 9.47 4.91 17.00
C LEU A 187 9.38 3.51 17.62
N ALA A 188 8.17 2.97 17.77
CA ALA A 188 7.98 1.62 18.30
C ALA A 188 8.42 0.54 17.31
N LEU A 189 8.14 0.74 16.01
CA LEU A 189 8.62 -0.14 14.94
C LEU A 189 10.14 -0.14 14.85
N ASP A 190 10.77 1.04 14.86
CA ASP A 190 12.24 1.14 14.85
C ASP A 190 12.88 0.42 16.05
N LYS A 191 12.28 0.54 17.24
CA LYS A 191 12.73 -0.18 18.44
C LYS A 191 12.54 -1.69 18.29
N GLU A 192 11.44 -2.13 17.71
CA GLU A 192 11.12 -3.55 17.55
C GLU A 192 12.02 -4.21 16.48
N PHE A 193 12.21 -3.56 15.34
CA PHE A 193 12.95 -4.12 14.21
C PHE A 193 14.46 -3.89 14.33
N GLY A 194 14.89 -2.81 14.98
CA GLY A 194 16.30 -2.45 15.11
C GLY A 194 16.92 -2.22 13.73
N ALA A 195 18.00 -2.96 13.42
CA ALA A 195 18.68 -2.86 12.13
C ALA A 195 18.00 -3.65 10.99
N ARG A 196 16.92 -4.40 11.28
CA ARG A 196 16.20 -5.21 10.30
C ARG A 196 15.32 -4.33 9.42
N SER A 197 15.12 -4.76 8.17
CA SER A 197 14.18 -4.15 7.25
C SER A 197 12.72 -4.44 7.64
N MET A 198 11.84 -3.53 7.23
CA MET A 198 10.39 -3.63 7.43
C MET A 198 9.66 -3.57 6.10
N LYS A 199 8.52 -4.25 6.05
CA LYS A 199 7.53 -4.12 4.98
C LYS A 199 6.22 -3.65 5.60
N LEU A 200 5.73 -2.51 5.16
CA LEU A 200 4.58 -1.83 5.75
C LEU A 200 3.61 -1.41 4.63
N THR A 201 2.32 -1.56 4.88
CA THR A 201 1.27 -1.03 4.00
C THR A 201 0.44 0.00 4.76
N LEU A 202 0.39 1.23 4.26
CA LEU A 202 -0.45 2.30 4.76
C LEU A 202 -1.71 2.37 3.89
N LEU A 203 -2.89 2.35 4.50
CA LEU A 203 -4.17 2.65 3.87
C LEU A 203 -4.63 4.02 4.35
N ILE A 204 -4.74 4.98 3.44
CA ILE A 204 -5.18 6.34 3.72
C ILE A 204 -6.66 6.46 3.35
N THR A 205 -7.50 6.70 4.36
CA THR A 205 -8.95 6.85 4.19
C THR A 205 -9.30 8.06 3.35
N HIS A 206 -8.68 9.19 3.68
CA HIS A 206 -8.76 10.45 2.96
C HIS A 206 -7.60 11.36 3.35
N THR A 207 -7.53 12.54 2.73
CA THR A 207 -6.34 13.42 2.81
C THR A 207 -6.55 14.67 3.67
N HIS A 208 -7.54 14.68 4.57
CA HIS A 208 -7.58 15.73 5.60
C HIS A 208 -6.35 15.64 6.50
N TRP A 209 -5.96 16.81 7.01
CA TRP A 209 -4.64 17.00 7.60
C TRP A 209 -4.39 16.06 8.76
N ASP A 210 -5.39 15.83 9.61
CA ASP A 210 -5.30 14.94 10.76
C ASP A 210 -5.12 13.45 10.43
N HIS A 211 -5.35 13.04 9.18
CA HIS A 211 -5.11 11.68 8.67
C HIS A 211 -3.76 11.53 7.96
N ILE A 212 -3.04 12.62 7.65
CA ILE A 212 -1.78 12.56 6.89
C ILE A 212 -0.61 13.36 7.49
N GLN A 213 -0.87 14.27 8.43
CA GLN A 213 0.12 15.22 8.98
C GLN A 213 1.27 14.55 9.72
N GLY A 214 1.11 13.30 10.15
CA GLY A 214 2.14 12.56 10.84
C GLY A 214 3.16 11.91 9.90
N LEU A 215 2.83 11.74 8.61
CA LEU A 215 3.67 11.07 7.62
C LEU A 215 5.10 11.66 7.53
N PRO A 216 5.30 13.00 7.53
CA PRO A 216 6.66 13.57 7.50
C PRO A 216 7.50 13.18 8.74
N PHE A 217 6.87 12.75 9.84
CA PHE A 217 7.53 12.34 11.07
C PHE A 217 7.57 10.80 11.25
N PHE A 218 7.22 10.04 10.21
CA PHE A 218 7.27 8.59 10.24
C PHE A 218 8.70 8.11 9.97
N SER A 219 9.49 7.92 11.04
CA SER A 219 10.91 7.53 10.95
C SER A 219 11.21 6.32 10.07
N PRO A 220 10.36 5.26 9.97
CA PRO A 220 10.58 4.17 9.02
C PRO A 220 10.70 4.62 7.56
N ALA A 221 10.07 5.72 7.15
CA ALA A 221 10.15 6.25 5.78
C ALA A 221 11.52 6.87 5.45
N TYR A 222 12.38 7.07 6.45
CA TYR A 222 13.74 7.61 6.30
C TYR A 222 14.82 6.52 6.32
N ASN A 223 14.43 5.24 6.40
CA ASN A 223 15.37 4.13 6.33
C ASN A 223 15.24 3.44 4.97
N GLN A 224 16.33 3.49 4.18
CA GLN A 224 16.39 2.91 2.83
C GLN A 224 16.11 1.42 2.76
N LYS A 225 16.28 0.71 3.89
CA LYS A 225 16.01 -0.72 3.98
C LYS A 225 14.53 -1.03 4.14
N ASN A 226 13.65 -0.05 4.24
CA ASN A 226 12.22 -0.30 4.41
C ASN A 226 11.48 -0.24 3.08
N LEU A 227 10.54 -1.18 2.91
CA LEU A 227 9.56 -1.19 1.84
C LEU A 227 8.25 -0.66 2.42
N ILE A 228 7.77 0.46 1.86
CA ILE A 228 6.54 1.08 2.33
C ILE A 228 5.63 1.25 1.11
N ARG A 229 4.43 0.68 1.19
CA ARG A 229 3.36 0.95 0.25
C ARG A 229 2.35 1.86 0.92
N LEU A 230 1.92 2.89 0.21
CA LEU A 230 0.88 3.80 0.65
C LEU A 230 -0.23 3.77 -0.40
N LEU A 231 -1.38 3.26 0.00
CA LEU A 231 -2.55 3.09 -0.84
C LEU A 231 -3.64 4.05 -0.37
N GLY A 232 -4.36 4.64 -1.31
CA GLY A 232 -5.52 5.49 -1.05
C GLY A 232 -6.26 5.77 -2.36
N TYR A 233 -7.46 6.33 -2.29
CA TYR A 233 -8.20 6.71 -3.49
C TYR A 233 -7.75 8.09 -4.02
N GLU A 234 -7.85 8.28 -5.33
CA GLU A 234 -7.57 9.57 -5.96
C GLU A 234 -8.55 10.64 -5.45
N GLY A 235 -8.01 11.79 -5.02
CA GLY A 235 -8.82 12.90 -4.54
C GLY A 235 -9.41 13.74 -5.69
N ALA A 236 -10.49 14.49 -5.40
CA ALA A 236 -11.23 15.23 -6.42
C ALA A 236 -10.45 16.32 -7.20
N ARG A 237 -9.30 16.78 -6.69
CA ARG A 237 -8.52 17.89 -7.27
C ARG A 237 -7.07 17.54 -7.63
N ALA A 238 -6.53 16.50 -7.02
CA ALA A 238 -5.13 16.11 -7.18
C ALA A 238 -4.94 14.66 -6.75
N GLY A 239 -4.00 13.99 -7.42
CA GLY A 239 -3.60 12.65 -7.04
C GLY A 239 -2.93 12.57 -5.67
N LEU A 240 -2.99 11.39 -5.07
CA LEU A 240 -2.55 11.11 -3.70
C LEU A 240 -1.07 11.50 -3.50
N ALA A 241 -0.20 11.12 -4.45
CA ALA A 241 1.23 11.45 -4.39
C ALA A 241 1.49 12.96 -4.38
N LYS A 242 0.71 13.74 -5.13
CA LYS A 242 0.84 15.20 -5.19
C LYS A 242 0.41 15.84 -3.86
N ILE A 243 -0.68 15.38 -3.27
CA ILE A 243 -1.16 15.88 -1.98
C ILE A 243 -0.14 15.61 -0.87
N LEU A 244 0.35 14.37 -0.80
CA LEU A 244 1.35 13.98 0.20
C LEU A 244 2.70 14.71 0.00
N ALA A 245 3.09 14.98 -1.25
CA ALA A 245 4.28 15.77 -1.53
C ALA A 245 4.14 17.21 -1.04
N GLY A 246 2.96 17.83 -1.24
CA GLY A 246 2.73 19.23 -0.87
C GLY A 246 2.93 19.54 0.61
N GLN A 247 2.61 18.61 1.53
CA GLN A 247 2.88 18.80 2.96
C GLN A 247 4.36 18.65 3.33
N MET A 248 5.18 18.09 2.42
CA MET A 248 6.62 17.88 2.61
C MET A 248 7.48 18.86 1.81
N GLU A 249 6.91 19.91 1.23
CA GLU A 249 7.63 20.91 0.43
C GLU A 249 8.10 22.11 1.28
N THR A 250 9.18 22.77 0.82
CA THR A 250 9.61 24.06 1.39
C THR A 250 8.54 25.14 1.15
N PRO A 251 8.20 25.99 2.14
CA PRO A 251 8.82 26.14 3.47
C PRO A 251 8.16 25.32 4.58
N PHE A 252 7.18 24.47 4.28
CA PHE A 252 6.42 23.71 5.29
C PHE A 252 7.24 22.60 5.95
N PHE A 253 8.11 21.95 5.17
CA PHE A 253 8.97 20.88 5.66
C PHE A 253 10.33 20.87 4.92
N PRO A 254 11.44 20.52 5.60
CA PRO A 254 12.78 20.62 5.03
C PRO A 254 13.20 19.44 4.14
N VAL A 255 12.42 18.35 4.10
CA VAL A 255 12.74 17.15 3.31
C VAL A 255 11.57 16.82 2.40
N SER A 256 11.77 16.86 1.09
CA SER A 256 10.71 16.51 0.14
C SER A 256 10.44 15.02 0.12
N LEU A 257 9.21 14.66 -0.24
CA LEU A 257 8.79 13.26 -0.39
C LEU A 257 9.68 12.48 -1.38
N ARG A 258 10.24 13.17 -2.38
CA ARG A 258 11.12 12.59 -3.40
C ARG A 258 12.53 12.29 -2.89
N GLU A 259 12.93 12.93 -1.80
CA GLU A 259 14.24 12.74 -1.15
C GLU A 259 14.20 11.65 -0.07
N LEU A 260 13.03 11.06 0.19
CA LEU A 260 12.92 9.96 1.14
C LEU A 260 13.74 8.77 0.62
N PRO A 261 14.71 8.27 1.42
CA PRO A 261 15.59 7.20 0.99
C PRO A 261 14.92 5.82 1.01
N SER A 262 13.77 5.67 1.69
CA SER A 262 13.01 4.42 1.69
C SER A 262 12.43 4.09 0.31
N HIS A 263 12.17 2.81 0.09
CA HIS A 263 11.45 2.35 -1.09
C HIS A 263 9.94 2.60 -0.95
N LEU A 264 9.54 3.87 -0.84
CA LEU A 264 8.15 4.30 -0.76
C LEU A 264 7.48 4.19 -2.13
N ALA A 265 6.36 3.48 -2.22
CA ALA A 265 5.47 3.53 -3.35
C ALA A 265 4.10 4.06 -2.94
N ILE A 266 3.56 4.94 -3.77
CA ILE A 266 2.24 5.55 -3.58
C ILE A 266 1.38 5.07 -4.74
N GLU A 267 0.30 4.38 -4.42
CA GLU A 267 -0.59 3.77 -5.40
C GLU A 267 -2.02 4.27 -5.17
N GLU A 268 -2.66 4.68 -6.26
CA GLU A 268 -4.06 5.07 -6.25
C GLU A 268 -4.94 3.83 -6.49
N LEU A 269 -5.79 3.55 -5.52
CA LEU A 269 -6.72 2.44 -5.57
C LEU A 269 -7.81 2.71 -6.62
N ARG A 270 -8.09 1.69 -7.43
CA ARG A 270 -9.17 1.69 -8.44
C ARG A 270 -10.27 0.69 -8.13
N GLU A 271 -9.90 -0.36 -7.42
CA GLU A 271 -10.78 -1.47 -7.07
C GLU A 271 -11.29 -1.28 -5.64
N ILE A 272 -12.50 -1.77 -5.38
CA ILE A 272 -13.08 -1.78 -4.03
C ILE A 272 -12.52 -2.94 -3.20
N GLU A 273 -12.17 -4.04 -3.85
CA GLU A 273 -11.59 -5.23 -3.21
C GLU A 273 -10.18 -5.44 -3.73
N PHE A 274 -9.23 -5.66 -2.84
CA PHE A 274 -7.83 -5.90 -3.20
C PHE A 274 -7.10 -6.64 -2.07
N PRO A 275 -6.07 -7.43 -2.39
CA PRO A 275 -5.28 -8.10 -1.37
C PRO A 275 -4.14 -7.21 -0.85
N ILE A 276 -3.91 -7.25 0.46
CA ILE A 276 -2.62 -6.93 1.06
C ILE A 276 -2.02 -8.24 1.55
N GLY A 277 -1.21 -8.84 0.69
CA GLY A 277 -0.60 -10.10 1.02
C GLY A 277 -1.62 -11.24 1.16
N LYS A 278 -1.83 -11.72 2.40
CA LYS A 278 -2.87 -12.71 2.73
C LYS A 278 -4.15 -12.10 3.30
N VAL A 279 -4.12 -10.81 3.62
CA VAL A 279 -5.27 -10.07 4.13
C VAL A 279 -6.07 -9.57 2.94
N GLU A 280 -7.33 -9.98 2.84
CA GLU A 280 -8.24 -9.40 1.85
C GLU A 280 -8.78 -8.08 2.40
N VAL A 281 -8.82 -7.04 1.56
CA VAL A 281 -9.33 -5.72 1.96
C VAL A 281 -10.51 -5.38 1.08
N ARG A 282 -11.61 -4.94 1.70
CA ARG A 282 -12.75 -4.32 1.03
C ARG A 282 -12.88 -2.88 1.48
N SER A 283 -13.12 -1.97 0.55
CA SER A 283 -13.34 -0.56 0.82
C SER A 283 -14.82 -0.21 0.75
N LYS A 284 -15.21 0.90 1.37
CA LYS A 284 -16.52 1.54 1.15
C LYS A 284 -16.35 3.04 1.26
N PHE A 285 -16.89 3.79 0.29
CA PHE A 285 -16.91 5.25 0.39
C PHE A 285 -17.83 5.71 1.51
N ALA A 286 -17.32 6.64 2.32
CA ALA A 286 -18.00 7.27 3.43
C ALA A 286 -18.71 8.55 2.98
N ASN A 287 -19.72 8.96 3.73
CA ASN A 287 -20.36 10.25 3.56
C ASN A 287 -19.58 11.32 4.32
N HIS A 288 -18.59 11.91 3.65
CA HIS A 288 -17.70 12.91 4.22
C HIS A 288 -17.23 13.88 3.12
N PRO A 289 -16.93 15.15 3.42
CA PRO A 289 -16.41 16.08 2.42
C PRO A 289 -15.18 15.55 1.68
N GLY A 290 -15.28 15.48 0.35
CA GLY A 290 -14.21 14.94 -0.50
C GLY A 290 -14.33 13.43 -0.70
N ILE A 291 -13.22 12.80 -1.12
CA ILE A 291 -13.14 11.35 -1.28
C ILE A 291 -12.66 10.77 0.05
N CYS A 292 -13.53 10.03 0.72
CA CYS A 292 -13.23 9.29 1.94
C CYS A 292 -13.68 7.85 1.80
N ALA A 293 -12.81 6.92 2.16
CA ALA A 293 -13.10 5.49 2.17
C ALA A 293 -12.77 4.91 3.53
N GLY A 294 -13.64 4.04 4.05
CA GLY A 294 -13.27 3.12 5.11
C GLY A 294 -12.87 1.76 4.56
N TYR A 295 -12.19 0.99 5.39
CA TYR A 295 -11.59 -0.29 5.02
C TYR A 295 -12.03 -1.40 5.96
N ARG A 296 -12.36 -2.56 5.41
CA ARG A 296 -12.58 -3.80 6.14
C ARG A 296 -11.52 -4.80 5.74
N LEU A 297 -10.75 -5.23 6.74
CA LEU A 297 -9.65 -6.17 6.60
C LEU A 297 -10.15 -7.55 7.04
N PHE A 298 -10.05 -8.53 6.15
CA PHE A 298 -10.39 -9.92 6.43
C PHE A 298 -9.09 -10.70 6.64
N THR A 299 -8.96 -11.27 7.83
CA THR A 299 -7.76 -11.98 8.28
C THR A 299 -8.11 -13.42 8.65
N SER A 300 -7.10 -14.28 8.82
CA SER A 300 -7.34 -15.64 9.32
C SER A 300 -7.95 -15.70 10.74
N SER A 301 -7.88 -14.61 11.50
CA SER A 301 -8.37 -14.53 12.90
C SER A 301 -9.71 -13.80 13.03
N GLY A 302 -10.30 -13.33 11.93
CA GLY A 302 -11.50 -12.49 11.94
C GLY A 302 -11.36 -11.25 11.07
N SER A 303 -12.28 -10.30 11.22
CA SER A 303 -12.31 -9.08 10.41
C SER A 303 -12.40 -7.79 11.24
N VAL A 304 -11.70 -6.77 10.75
CA VAL A 304 -11.61 -5.44 11.37
C VAL A 304 -12.12 -4.41 10.37
N ALA A 305 -13.16 -3.67 10.74
CA ALA A 305 -13.65 -2.52 9.99
C ALA A 305 -13.15 -1.22 10.61
N TYR A 306 -12.63 -0.33 9.78
CA TYR A 306 -12.14 1.00 10.15
C TYR A 306 -12.80 2.05 9.26
N PHE A 307 -13.60 2.91 9.89
CA PHE A 307 -14.50 3.86 9.25
C PHE A 307 -14.52 5.17 10.05
N PRO A 308 -13.39 5.92 10.07
CA PRO A 308 -13.14 6.95 11.09
C PRO A 308 -13.90 8.25 10.91
N ASP A 309 -14.28 8.62 9.69
CA ASP A 309 -14.97 9.86 9.35
C ASP A 309 -16.17 9.54 8.46
N ASN A 310 -17.38 9.68 8.99
CA ASN A 310 -18.61 9.42 8.24
C ASN A 310 -19.85 10.03 8.90
N GLU A 311 -20.72 10.62 8.09
CA GLU A 311 -22.03 11.10 8.52
C GLU A 311 -23.19 10.20 8.07
N PRO A 312 -24.14 9.83 8.95
CA PRO A 312 -25.38 9.19 8.52
C PRO A 312 -26.20 10.06 7.56
N TYR A 313 -26.78 9.44 6.53
CA TYR A 313 -27.50 10.20 5.49
C TYR A 313 -28.87 10.72 5.93
N GLU A 314 -29.51 10.14 6.94
CA GLU A 314 -30.93 10.42 7.25
C GLU A 314 -31.19 11.89 7.57
N LEU A 315 -30.51 12.42 8.59
CA LEU A 315 -30.73 13.78 9.05
C LEU A 315 -30.23 14.80 8.01
N LEU A 316 -29.09 14.53 7.38
CA LEU A 316 -28.54 15.35 6.32
C LEU A 316 -29.49 15.48 5.13
N LYS A 317 -30.01 14.35 4.62
CA LYS A 317 -30.88 14.35 3.44
C LYS A 317 -32.24 14.98 3.72
N LEU A 318 -32.79 14.79 4.92
CA LEU A 318 -34.01 15.48 5.33
C LEU A 318 -33.80 17.01 5.41
N GLN A 319 -32.68 17.46 5.96
CA GLN A 319 -32.35 18.89 6.04
C GLN A 319 -32.13 19.51 4.65
N LEU A 320 -31.45 18.80 3.74
CA LEU A 320 -31.28 19.23 2.36
C LEU A 320 -32.61 19.26 1.60
N ALA A 321 -33.48 18.27 1.81
CA ALA A 321 -34.80 18.24 1.17
C ALA A 321 -35.67 19.42 1.59
N SER A 322 -35.69 19.75 2.89
CA SER A 322 -36.39 20.92 3.42
C SER A 322 -35.86 22.24 2.85
N ARG A 323 -34.54 22.35 2.65
CA ARG A 323 -33.89 23.57 2.13
C ARG A 323 -34.03 23.74 0.61
N ASP A 324 -33.84 22.66 -0.13
CA ASP A 324 -33.66 22.68 -1.59
C ASP A 324 -34.95 22.24 -2.34
N GLY A 325 -36.04 21.98 -1.60
CA GLY A 325 -37.36 21.65 -2.17
C GLY A 325 -37.47 20.25 -2.76
N ILE A 326 -36.61 19.32 -2.34
CA ILE A 326 -36.62 17.91 -2.76
C ILE A 326 -37.74 17.17 -2.01
N ASN A 327 -38.32 16.13 -2.63
CA ASN A 327 -39.30 15.27 -1.99
C ASN A 327 -38.71 14.56 -0.76
N GLU A 328 -39.37 14.70 0.39
CA GLU A 328 -38.94 14.06 1.65
C GLU A 328 -38.93 12.53 1.58
N GLU A 329 -39.84 11.91 0.81
CA GLU A 329 -39.90 10.46 0.64
C GLU A 329 -38.66 9.95 -0.12
N GLU A 330 -38.30 10.60 -1.23
CA GLU A 330 -37.08 10.28 -1.99
C GLU A 330 -35.82 10.45 -1.15
N ALA A 331 -35.77 11.47 -0.29
CA ALA A 331 -34.66 11.69 0.64
C ALA A 331 -34.54 10.56 1.67
N ARG A 332 -35.66 10.07 2.21
CA ARG A 332 -35.70 8.94 3.17
C ARG A 332 -35.31 7.63 2.51
N ASP A 333 -35.79 7.37 1.30
CA ASP A 333 -35.47 6.16 0.54
C ASP A 333 -33.96 6.10 0.23
N PHE A 334 -33.40 7.22 -0.24
CA PHE A 334 -31.96 7.33 -0.45
C PHE A 334 -31.16 7.07 0.83
N ALA A 335 -31.51 7.73 1.93
CA ALA A 335 -30.80 7.56 3.19
C ALA A 335 -30.88 6.12 3.70
N THR A 336 -32.06 5.49 3.61
CA THR A 336 -32.27 4.10 4.01
C THR A 336 -31.43 3.14 3.16
N ALA A 337 -31.35 3.37 1.84
CA ALA A 337 -30.53 2.56 0.95
C ALA A 337 -29.03 2.69 1.28
N GLU A 338 -28.55 3.90 1.55
CA GLU A 338 -27.14 4.11 1.93
C GLU A 338 -26.81 3.53 3.32
N ARG A 339 -27.70 3.66 4.30
CA ARG A 339 -27.56 3.00 5.62
C ARG A 339 -27.51 1.49 5.45
N THR A 340 -28.36 0.90 4.63
CA THR A 340 -28.37 -0.55 4.36
C THR A 340 -27.01 -1.01 3.82
N LYS A 341 -26.45 -0.30 2.84
CA LYS A 341 -25.10 -0.60 2.31
C LYS A 341 -24.00 -0.47 3.37
N MET A 342 -24.14 0.45 4.33
CA MET A 342 -23.20 0.59 5.44
C MET A 342 -23.31 -0.57 6.43
N ILE A 343 -24.54 -0.96 6.76
CA ILE A 343 -24.80 -2.13 7.60
C ILE A 343 -24.21 -3.38 6.96
N GLU A 344 -24.47 -3.63 5.67
CA GLU A 344 -23.90 -4.78 4.94
C GLU A 344 -22.37 -4.80 4.97
N PHE A 345 -21.73 -3.64 4.84
CA PHE A 345 -20.27 -3.52 4.90
C PHE A 345 -19.72 -3.86 6.30
N LEU A 346 -20.40 -3.42 7.36
CA LEU A 346 -19.97 -3.63 8.76
C LEU A 346 -20.46 -4.98 9.34
N GLN A 347 -21.48 -5.59 8.74
CA GLN A 347 -22.15 -6.74 9.31
C GLN A 347 -21.19 -7.92 9.51
N GLY A 348 -21.21 -8.47 10.72
CA GLY A 348 -20.36 -9.60 11.11
C GLY A 348 -18.88 -9.27 11.21
N CYS A 349 -18.49 -7.99 11.30
CA CYS A 349 -17.11 -7.68 11.69
C CYS A 349 -16.90 -7.99 13.18
N ASP A 350 -15.70 -8.45 13.52
CA ASP A 350 -15.33 -8.77 14.90
C ASP A 350 -14.94 -7.51 15.67
N VAL A 351 -14.37 -6.53 14.96
CA VAL A 351 -14.04 -5.21 15.50
C VAL A 351 -14.47 -4.13 14.50
N ALA A 352 -15.23 -3.14 14.98
CA ALA A 352 -15.56 -1.92 14.25
C ALA A 352 -14.96 -0.71 14.97
N ILE A 353 -14.22 0.11 14.23
CA ILE A 353 -13.71 1.41 14.67
C ILE A 353 -14.45 2.45 13.83
N LEU A 354 -15.36 3.16 14.47
CA LEU A 354 -16.29 4.10 13.82
C LEU A 354 -16.08 5.51 14.35
N ASP A 355 -16.38 6.49 13.51
CA ASP A 355 -16.53 7.89 13.92
C ASP A 355 -17.57 8.02 15.04
N THR A 356 -17.31 8.95 15.96
CA THR A 356 -18.25 9.45 16.98
C THR A 356 -17.81 10.84 17.43
N GLN A 357 -17.48 11.73 16.47
CA GLN A 357 -16.90 13.05 16.78
C GLN A 357 -17.74 13.87 17.76
N TYR A 358 -19.07 13.77 17.65
CA TYR A 358 -20.00 14.60 18.42
C TYR A 358 -20.82 13.79 19.43
N THR A 359 -21.20 14.43 20.54
CA THR A 359 -22.39 14.01 21.28
C THR A 359 -23.65 14.17 20.42
N ASP A 360 -24.75 13.52 20.79
CA ASP A 360 -26.01 13.64 20.05
C ASP A 360 -26.53 15.09 20.06
N GLU A 361 -26.31 15.83 21.16
CA GLU A 361 -26.65 17.25 21.28
C GLU A 361 -25.78 18.15 20.40
N GLU A 362 -24.46 17.90 20.36
CA GLU A 362 -23.54 18.65 19.50
C GLU A 362 -23.85 18.40 18.03
N TYR A 363 -24.13 17.14 17.64
CA TYR A 363 -24.37 16.76 16.26
C TYR A 363 -25.56 17.52 15.64
N ALA A 364 -26.59 17.84 16.41
CA ALA A 364 -27.74 18.63 15.93
C ALA A 364 -27.34 19.99 15.33
N GLN A 365 -26.17 20.54 15.69
CA GLN A 365 -25.62 21.78 15.14
C GLN A 365 -24.53 21.56 14.06
N HIS A 366 -24.13 20.31 13.82
CA HIS A 366 -23.03 19.91 12.94
C HIS A 366 -23.48 18.95 11.81
N ILE A 367 -24.78 18.85 11.55
CA ILE A 367 -25.29 18.13 10.38
C ILE A 367 -24.70 18.74 9.10
N GLY A 368 -24.19 17.90 8.22
CA GLY A 368 -23.50 18.21 6.97
C GLY A 368 -21.99 18.36 7.09
N TRP A 369 -21.41 18.13 8.27
CA TRP A 369 -19.97 18.28 8.49
C TRP A 369 -19.19 16.99 8.20
N GLY A 370 -19.86 15.89 7.84
CA GLY A 370 -19.22 14.64 7.46
C GLY A 370 -18.84 13.72 8.63
N HIS A 371 -19.46 13.93 9.79
CA HIS A 371 -19.17 13.16 11.01
C HIS A 371 -20.44 12.68 11.72
N SER A 372 -20.27 11.71 12.61
CA SER A 372 -21.36 11.06 13.34
C SER A 372 -21.47 11.49 14.80
N SER A 373 -22.59 11.10 15.40
CA SER A 373 -22.83 11.17 16.83
C SER A 373 -22.67 9.80 17.50
N ILE A 374 -22.75 9.76 18.84
CA ILE A 374 -22.69 8.52 19.62
C ILE A 374 -23.79 7.52 19.23
N SER A 375 -25.02 8.00 18.99
CA SER A 375 -26.18 7.14 18.71
C SER A 375 -26.39 6.81 17.22
N SER A 376 -25.54 7.33 16.34
CA SER A 376 -25.69 7.29 14.88
C SER A 376 -25.66 5.90 14.25
#